data_AF-A0A015JQ32-F1
#
_entry.id   AF-A0A015JQ32-F1
#
_cell.length_a   1.000
_cell.length_b   1.000
_cell.length_c   1.000
_cell.angle_alpha   90.00
_cell.angle_beta   90.00
_cell.angle_gamma   90.00
#
_symmetry.space_group_name_H-M   'P 1'
#
loop_
_entity.id
_entity.type
_entity.pdbx_description
1 polymer ?
#
loop_
_entity_poly.entity_id
_entity_poly.type
_entity_poly.pdbx_seq_one_letter_code
_entity_poly.pdbx_strand_id
1 'polypeptide(L)'
;MAEHKRKKNSQNIKHTKQKKIRSNTKKLYTVSIALPGSIIDNAQSIELKTYLAGQLARSFAIFNVDEIVIFNELGMQKSSQSQIDSHTKNKREEGISSDPNVFLARILQYLETPQYLRKELFPVHQDLTYAGLLNPLDCPHHVRKEEKSPFREGVIINKKSGGETSLVNAGLSKHVIIDKSIKPGVRVTLDMGNYETSKNDNQYIEAKVISPKVPKQHGLYWGYNIRIADSISKVFTECSYPDGYDVAIGTSERGKVVDDIIDDLPEFNHLLIVFGGLGGIEAAIDVDEDLKCSGEEADALFDLWVNTCPNQGSRTIRTEEAVLITMSALRVAINIKGRKEN
;
A
#
# COMPACT_ATOMS: atom_id res chain seq x y z
N MET A 1 12.79 -47.55 -11.59
CA MET A 1 13.65 -46.36 -11.80
C MET A 1 13.12 -45.36 -12.85
N ALA A 2 12.40 -45.80 -13.90
CA ALA A 2 11.91 -44.91 -14.96
C ALA A 2 10.74 -43.97 -14.55
N GLU A 3 9.84 -44.41 -13.66
CA GLU A 3 8.70 -43.59 -13.21
C GLU A 3 9.11 -42.44 -12.27
N HIS A 4 10.15 -42.64 -11.45
CA HIS A 4 10.70 -41.59 -10.58
C HIS A 4 11.39 -40.47 -11.39
N LYS A 5 12.00 -40.79 -12.54
CA LYS A 5 12.56 -39.79 -13.46
C LYS A 5 11.47 -39.00 -14.19
N ARG A 6 10.35 -39.63 -14.57
CA ARG A 6 9.20 -38.94 -15.19
C ARG A 6 8.47 -37.98 -14.22
N LYS A 7 8.31 -38.34 -12.94
CA LYS A 7 7.73 -37.45 -11.92
C LYS A 7 8.61 -36.23 -11.61
N LYS A 8 9.94 -36.40 -11.51
CA LYS A 8 10.89 -35.29 -11.33
C LYS A 8 10.92 -34.32 -12.52
N ASN A 9 10.86 -34.84 -13.75
CA ASN A 9 10.79 -33.96 -14.94
C ASN A 9 9.46 -33.21 -15.05
N SER A 10 8.32 -33.82 -14.72
CA SER A 10 7.03 -33.11 -14.72
C SER A 10 6.92 -32.05 -13.62
N GLN A 11 7.55 -32.25 -12.45
CA GLN A 11 7.61 -31.23 -11.39
C GLN A 11 8.55 -30.07 -11.76
N ASN A 12 9.72 -30.35 -12.38
CA ASN A 12 10.59 -29.30 -12.89
C ASN A 12 9.95 -28.52 -14.05
N ILE A 13 9.24 -29.18 -14.97
CA ILE A 13 8.53 -28.50 -16.06
C ILE A 13 7.36 -27.65 -15.52
N LYS A 14 6.66 -28.10 -14.45
CA LYS A 14 5.62 -27.29 -13.77
C LYS A 14 6.20 -26.10 -13.02
N HIS A 15 7.32 -26.24 -12.30
CA HIS A 15 8.00 -25.11 -11.66
C HIS A 15 8.60 -24.12 -12.66
N THR A 16 9.08 -24.60 -13.82
CA THR A 16 9.61 -23.75 -14.89
C THR A 16 8.49 -23.08 -15.70
N LYS A 17 7.32 -23.72 -15.82
CA LYS A 17 6.12 -23.11 -16.43
C LYS A 17 5.42 -22.12 -15.51
N GLN A 18 5.38 -22.34 -14.19
CA GLN A 18 4.85 -21.34 -13.23
C GLN A 18 5.73 -20.08 -13.15
N LYS A 19 7.04 -20.17 -13.38
CA LYS A 19 7.91 -18.99 -13.54
C LYS A 19 7.68 -18.21 -14.85
N LYS A 20 6.96 -18.77 -15.83
CA LYS A 20 6.73 -18.18 -17.16
C LYS A 20 5.40 -17.45 -17.34
N ILE A 21 4.58 -17.32 -16.29
CA ILE A 21 3.41 -16.43 -16.28
C ILE A 21 3.69 -15.21 -15.37
N ARG A 22 4.88 -14.64 -15.48
CA ARG A 22 5.04 -13.20 -15.26
C ARG A 22 4.98 -12.61 -16.65
N SER A 23 3.85 -11.98 -17.00
CA SER A 23 3.72 -11.28 -18.27
C SER A 23 4.90 -10.33 -18.41
N ASN A 24 5.71 -10.50 -19.45
CA ASN A 24 6.85 -9.64 -19.78
C ASN A 24 6.43 -8.21 -20.17
N THR A 25 5.14 -7.88 -20.05
CA THR A 25 4.58 -6.55 -20.24
C THR A 25 4.82 -5.71 -19.01
N LYS A 26 5.56 -4.62 -19.16
CA LYS A 26 5.81 -3.66 -18.09
C LYS A 26 4.48 -3.03 -17.69
N LYS A 27 4.05 -3.29 -16.45
CA LYS A 27 2.82 -2.71 -15.90
C LYS A 27 3.10 -1.24 -15.59
N LEU A 28 2.54 -0.34 -16.40
CA LEU A 28 2.64 1.11 -16.19
C LEU A 28 1.47 1.63 -15.35
N TYR A 29 0.30 1.01 -15.47
CA TYR A 29 -0.87 1.42 -14.72
C TYR A 29 -0.65 1.31 -13.20
N THR A 30 -1.30 2.17 -12.43
CA THR A 30 -1.35 2.12 -10.96
C THR A 30 -2.74 1.80 -10.46
N VAL A 31 -2.81 1.19 -9.28
CA VAL A 31 -4.06 0.98 -8.54
C VAL A 31 -3.92 1.65 -7.18
N SER A 32 -4.81 2.59 -6.90
CA SER A 32 -4.94 3.28 -5.63
C SER A 32 -6.21 2.82 -4.92
N ILE A 33 -6.14 2.65 -3.60
CA ILE A 33 -7.31 2.38 -2.77
C ILE A 33 -7.51 3.54 -1.80
N ALA A 34 -8.73 4.08 -1.75
CA ALA A 34 -9.12 5.02 -0.71
C ALA A 34 -10.10 4.39 0.27
N LEU A 35 -9.89 4.62 1.57
CA LEU A 35 -10.79 4.19 2.63
C LEU A 35 -10.69 5.13 3.83
N PRO A 36 -11.71 5.19 4.71
CA PRO A 36 -11.64 6.09 5.85
C PRO A 36 -10.85 5.49 7.00
N GLY A 37 -10.06 6.29 7.73
CA GLY A 37 -9.28 5.77 8.87
C GLY A 37 -10.14 5.34 10.07
N SER A 38 -11.35 5.91 10.18
CA SER A 38 -12.37 5.60 11.20
C SER A 38 -12.70 4.11 11.33
N ILE A 39 -12.49 3.29 10.28
CA ILE A 39 -12.76 1.84 10.32
C ILE A 39 -12.02 1.13 11.44
N ILE A 40 -10.86 1.68 11.85
CA ILE A 40 -10.07 1.15 12.95
C ILE A 40 -10.78 1.34 14.29
N ASP A 41 -11.57 2.39 14.48
CA ASP A 41 -12.29 2.64 15.73
C ASP A 41 -13.43 1.65 15.98
N ASN A 42 -13.83 0.87 14.98
CA ASN A 42 -14.79 -0.22 15.14
C ASN A 42 -14.21 -1.46 15.85
N ALA A 43 -12.89 -1.54 16.01
CA ALA A 43 -12.24 -2.64 16.71
C ALA A 43 -12.27 -2.44 18.24
N GLN A 44 -12.50 -3.52 18.98
CA GLN A 44 -12.80 -3.48 20.42
C GLN A 44 -11.57 -3.27 21.32
N SER A 45 -10.36 -3.45 20.79
CA SER A 45 -9.11 -3.30 21.53
C SER A 45 -7.99 -2.80 20.62
N ILE A 46 -6.91 -2.31 21.19
CA ILE A 46 -5.76 -1.78 20.42
C ILE A 46 -5.04 -2.91 19.67
N GLU A 47 -5.02 -4.11 20.23
CA GLU A 47 -4.53 -5.32 19.57
C GLU A 47 -5.34 -5.61 18.31
N LEU A 48 -6.67 -5.55 18.41
CA LEU A 48 -7.57 -5.76 17.27
C LEU A 48 -7.49 -4.61 16.26
N LYS A 49 -7.33 -3.35 16.70
CA LYS A 49 -7.05 -2.20 15.83
C LYS A 49 -5.79 -2.42 14.99
N THR A 50 -4.72 -2.86 15.67
CA THR A 50 -3.45 -3.18 15.02
C THR A 50 -3.62 -4.33 14.04
N TYR A 51 -4.28 -5.41 14.45
CA TYR A 51 -4.52 -6.57 13.60
C TYR A 51 -5.35 -6.25 12.35
N LEU A 52 -6.40 -5.43 12.50
CA LEU A 52 -7.25 -4.95 11.40
C LEU A 52 -6.43 -4.16 10.37
N ALA A 53 -5.59 -3.22 10.81
CA ALA A 53 -4.66 -2.52 9.93
C ALA A 53 -3.71 -3.50 9.20
N GLY A 54 -3.28 -4.57 9.86
CA GLY A 54 -2.52 -5.66 9.26
C GLY A 54 -3.28 -6.46 8.19
N GLN A 55 -4.59 -6.71 8.39
CA GLN A 55 -5.44 -7.37 7.39
C GLN A 55 -5.53 -6.53 6.11
N LEU A 56 -5.72 -5.22 6.25
CA LEU A 56 -5.74 -4.28 5.13
C LEU A 56 -4.38 -4.27 4.40
N ALA A 57 -3.28 -4.10 5.14
CA ALA A 57 -1.92 -4.10 4.58
C ALA A 57 -1.65 -5.35 3.72
N ARG A 58 -2.09 -6.52 4.19
CA ARG A 58 -1.96 -7.78 3.46
C ARG A 58 -2.78 -7.77 2.17
N SER A 59 -4.03 -7.34 2.23
CA SER A 59 -4.88 -7.24 1.03
C SER A 59 -4.25 -6.32 -0.02
N PHE A 60 -3.74 -5.16 0.40
CA PHE A 60 -3.04 -4.23 -0.49
C PHE A 60 -1.80 -4.85 -1.14
N ALA A 61 -0.98 -5.56 -0.35
CA ALA A 61 0.20 -6.25 -0.86
C ALA A 61 -0.14 -7.40 -1.81
N ILE A 62 -1.16 -8.22 -1.49
CA ILE A 62 -1.60 -9.36 -2.32
C ILE A 62 -2.02 -8.90 -3.72
N PHE A 63 -2.71 -7.76 -3.81
CA PHE A 63 -3.24 -7.24 -5.06
C PHE A 63 -2.35 -6.20 -5.75
N ASN A 64 -1.13 -5.97 -5.24
CA ASN A 64 -0.17 -5.00 -5.78
C ASN A 64 -0.73 -3.57 -5.87
N VAL A 65 -1.41 -3.11 -4.82
CA VAL A 65 -1.90 -1.73 -4.70
C VAL A 65 -0.71 -0.79 -4.56
N ASP A 66 -0.69 0.32 -5.28
CA ASP A 66 0.45 1.25 -5.37
C ASP A 66 0.33 2.44 -4.41
N GLU A 67 -0.89 2.82 -4.04
CA GLU A 67 -1.17 3.94 -3.14
C GLU A 67 -2.38 3.61 -2.28
N ILE A 68 -2.30 3.99 -1.02
CA ILE A 68 -3.38 3.91 -0.05
C ILE A 68 -3.69 5.33 0.40
N VAL A 69 -4.92 5.77 0.17
CA VAL A 69 -5.42 7.07 0.60
C VAL A 69 -6.33 6.88 1.81
N ILE A 70 -5.93 7.40 2.96
CA ILE A 70 -6.70 7.33 4.19
C ILE A 70 -7.40 8.67 4.34
N PHE A 71 -8.70 8.70 4.11
CA PHE A 71 -9.47 9.94 4.22
C PHE A 71 -10.20 10.07 5.55
N ASN A 72 -10.42 11.29 6.00
CA ASN A 72 -11.26 11.55 7.16
C ASN A 72 -12.74 11.67 6.73
N GLU A 73 -13.62 10.85 7.31
CA GLU A 73 -15.07 10.86 7.05
C GLU A 73 -15.90 11.50 8.19
N LEU A 74 -15.26 12.11 9.19
CA LEU A 74 -15.94 12.68 10.36
C LEU A 74 -16.13 14.21 10.26
N GLY A 75 -15.90 14.79 9.08
CA GLY A 75 -15.88 16.25 8.85
C GLY A 75 -14.75 16.97 9.62
N MET A 76 -14.66 18.29 9.47
CA MET A 76 -13.65 19.14 10.13
C MET A 76 -13.84 19.28 11.66
N GLN A 77 -14.60 18.40 12.33
CA GLN A 77 -14.88 18.55 13.77
C GLN A 77 -13.64 18.36 14.68
N LYS A 78 -12.48 17.95 14.15
CA LYS A 78 -11.25 17.77 14.94
C LYS A 78 -10.31 18.98 14.99
N SER A 79 -10.48 20.02 14.16
CA SER A 79 -9.60 21.19 14.22
C SER A 79 -9.95 22.17 15.34
N SER A 80 -11.17 22.12 15.90
CA SER A 80 -11.65 23.09 16.92
C SER A 80 -11.90 22.50 18.31
N GLN A 81 -11.93 21.16 18.46
CA GLN A 81 -12.19 20.49 19.75
C GLN A 81 -10.90 20.11 20.52
N SER A 82 -9.75 20.71 20.20
CA SER A 82 -8.50 20.52 20.96
C SER A 82 -8.31 21.53 22.10
N GLN A 83 -9.26 22.46 22.33
CA GLN A 83 -9.10 23.51 23.35
C GLN A 83 -10.20 23.65 24.42
N ILE A 84 -11.31 22.90 24.41
CA ILE A 84 -12.42 23.18 25.37
C ILE A 84 -12.72 22.07 26.40
N ASP A 85 -12.39 20.79 26.16
CA ASP A 85 -12.78 19.72 27.10
C ASP A 85 -11.62 19.23 27.99
N SER A 86 -11.16 20.11 28.89
CA SER A 86 -10.16 19.80 29.92
C SER A 86 -10.71 19.17 31.20
N HIS A 87 -12.02 18.93 31.31
CA HIS A 87 -12.62 18.49 32.59
C HIS A 87 -13.43 17.18 32.58
N THR A 88 -13.40 16.37 31.51
CA THR A 88 -14.02 15.02 31.56
C THR A 88 -13.25 13.99 30.72
N LYS A 89 -11.92 13.91 30.92
CA LYS A 89 -11.16 12.75 30.46
C LYS A 89 -11.40 11.58 31.41
N ASN A 90 -12.44 10.80 31.12
CA ASN A 90 -12.37 9.37 31.40
C ASN A 90 -11.04 8.86 30.81
N LYS A 91 -10.24 8.17 31.63
CA LYS A 91 -8.93 7.56 31.32
C LYS A 91 -8.91 6.91 29.93
N ARG A 92 -8.68 7.68 28.86
CA ARG A 92 -8.17 7.17 27.60
C ARG A 92 -6.68 6.97 27.86
N GLU A 93 -6.21 5.74 27.70
CA GLU A 93 -4.81 5.37 27.88
C GLU A 93 -3.92 6.41 27.21
N GLU A 94 -3.11 7.09 28.02
CA GLU A 94 -2.23 8.15 27.56
C GLU A 94 -1.27 7.57 26.52
N GLY A 95 -1.32 8.10 25.29
CA GLY A 95 -0.23 8.02 24.31
C GLY A 95 -0.46 7.22 23.02
N ILE A 96 -1.66 6.70 22.77
CA ILE A 96 -2.05 6.25 21.41
C ILE A 96 -2.49 7.47 20.61
N SER A 97 -2.14 7.53 19.32
CA SER A 97 -2.69 8.54 18.42
C SER A 97 -4.22 8.60 18.58
N SER A 98 -4.74 9.72 19.07
CA SER A 98 -6.18 9.95 19.14
C SER A 98 -6.83 9.98 17.76
N ASP A 99 -6.02 10.15 16.71
CA ASP A 99 -6.46 10.13 15.33
C ASP A 99 -6.33 8.72 14.72
N PRO A 100 -7.45 8.06 14.37
CA PRO A 100 -7.44 6.75 13.74
C PRO A 100 -6.80 6.78 12.34
N ASN A 101 -6.82 7.91 11.63
CA ASN A 101 -6.19 8.05 10.31
C ASN A 101 -4.67 7.93 10.43
N VAL A 102 -4.09 8.67 11.39
CA VAL A 102 -2.65 8.65 11.67
C VAL A 102 -2.21 7.30 12.21
N PHE A 103 -3.01 6.69 13.09
CA PHE A 103 -2.74 5.34 13.59
C PHE A 103 -2.66 4.33 12.44
N LEU A 104 -3.68 4.30 11.57
CA LEU A 104 -3.73 3.41 10.43
C LEU A 104 -2.54 3.64 9.49
N ALA A 105 -2.28 4.90 9.12
CA ALA A 105 -1.17 5.27 8.25
C ALA A 105 0.16 4.75 8.80
N ARG A 106 0.40 4.92 10.10
CA ARG A 106 1.64 4.50 10.75
C ARG A 106 1.81 2.98 10.72
N ILE A 107 0.77 2.20 11.02
CA ILE A 107 0.84 0.73 10.96
C ILE A 107 1.11 0.26 9.52
N LEU A 108 0.40 0.81 8.54
CA LEU A 108 0.57 0.46 7.13
C LEU A 108 1.99 0.79 6.64
N GLN A 109 2.54 1.94 7.03
CA GLN A 109 3.89 2.37 6.67
C GLN A 109 4.95 1.48 7.30
N TYR A 110 4.75 1.11 8.57
CA TYR A 110 5.62 0.17 9.27
C TYR A 110 5.66 -1.19 8.58
N LEU A 111 4.50 -1.70 8.15
CA LEU A 111 4.40 -2.98 7.46
C LEU A 111 5.03 -2.95 6.08
N GLU A 112 4.79 -1.90 5.29
CA GLU A 112 5.39 -1.72 3.97
C GLU A 112 6.92 -1.61 4.05
N THR A 113 7.45 -1.00 5.10
CA THR A 113 8.89 -0.81 5.24
C THR A 113 9.61 -2.16 5.44
N PRO A 114 10.66 -2.46 4.63
CA PRO A 114 11.48 -3.66 4.81
C PRO A 114 12.05 -3.80 6.22
N GLN A 115 12.02 -5.02 6.76
CA GLN A 115 12.34 -5.28 8.17
C GLN A 115 13.70 -4.73 8.61
N TYR A 116 14.71 -4.77 7.74
CA TYR A 116 16.06 -4.31 8.03
C TYR A 116 16.20 -2.78 8.12
N LEU A 117 15.18 -2.02 7.68
CA LEU A 117 15.15 -0.55 7.75
C LEU A 117 14.29 -0.03 8.91
N ARG A 118 13.41 -0.87 9.48
CA ARG A 118 12.43 -0.43 10.48
C ARG A 118 13.07 0.23 11.69
N LYS A 119 14.21 -0.30 12.17
CA LYS A 119 14.93 0.27 13.32
C LYS A 119 15.52 1.66 13.05
N GLU A 120 15.83 1.99 11.79
CA GLU A 120 16.38 3.28 11.41
C GLU A 120 15.30 4.32 11.14
N LEU A 121 14.15 3.88 10.59
CA LEU A 121 13.07 4.76 10.16
C LEU A 121 11.99 4.99 11.23
N PHE A 122 11.78 4.03 12.13
CA PHE A 122 10.71 4.10 13.12
C PHE A 122 11.29 4.17 14.53
N PRO A 123 11.16 5.33 15.22
CA PRO A 123 11.43 5.38 16.65
C PRO A 123 10.41 4.51 17.40
N VAL A 124 10.74 4.16 18.64
CA VAL A 124 9.80 3.46 19.53
C VAL A 124 8.55 4.32 19.70
N HIS A 125 7.40 3.76 19.33
CA HIS A 125 6.13 4.47 19.31
C HIS A 125 5.02 3.58 19.86
N GLN A 126 4.10 4.15 20.64
CA GLN A 126 3.04 3.40 21.30
C GLN A 126 2.05 2.76 20.32
N ASP A 127 1.70 3.45 19.24
CA ASP A 127 0.92 2.86 18.14
C ASP A 127 1.54 1.56 17.58
N LEU A 128 2.87 1.37 17.70
CA LEU A 128 3.60 0.19 17.21
C LEU A 128 3.85 -0.87 18.30
N THR A 129 3.29 -0.70 19.51
CA THR A 129 3.46 -1.64 20.63
C THR A 129 3.11 -3.07 20.24
N TYR A 130 2.02 -3.24 19.48
CA TYR A 130 1.53 -4.55 19.04
C TYR A 130 1.97 -4.92 17.63
N ALA A 131 2.98 -4.24 17.06
CA ALA A 131 3.46 -4.53 15.71
C ALA A 131 3.97 -5.99 15.55
N GLY A 132 4.36 -6.64 16.65
CA GLY A 132 4.74 -8.06 16.67
C GLY A 132 3.59 -9.04 16.40
N LEU A 133 2.33 -8.61 16.53
CA LEU A 133 1.14 -9.41 16.18
C LEU A 133 0.89 -9.46 14.67
N LEU A 134 1.42 -8.48 13.93
CA LEU A 134 1.09 -8.27 12.53
C LEU A 134 1.69 -9.38 11.64
N ASN A 135 0.88 -9.86 10.71
CA ASN A 135 1.34 -10.81 9.70
C ASN A 135 2.33 -10.13 8.73
N PRO A 136 3.43 -10.80 8.34
CA PRO A 136 4.38 -10.25 7.39
C PRO A 136 3.73 -10.01 6.03
N LEU A 137 4.17 -8.99 5.29
CA LEU A 137 3.73 -8.76 3.92
C LEU A 137 4.48 -9.65 2.92
N ASP A 138 5.76 -9.92 3.17
CA ASP A 138 6.66 -10.69 2.30
C ASP A 138 6.66 -10.18 0.85
N CYS A 139 6.65 -8.86 0.68
CA CYS A 139 6.71 -8.19 -0.63
C CYS A 139 8.08 -8.39 -1.30
N PRO A 140 8.21 -8.21 -2.64
CA PRO A 140 9.48 -8.36 -3.34
C PRO A 140 10.64 -7.48 -2.84
N HIS A 141 10.34 -6.33 -2.23
CA HIS A 141 11.34 -5.44 -1.62
C HIS A 141 11.69 -5.82 -0.17
N HIS A 142 11.00 -6.80 0.44
CA HIS A 142 11.31 -7.36 1.78
C HIS A 142 12.38 -8.45 1.68
N VAL A 143 13.48 -8.11 1.01
CA VAL A 143 14.56 -9.03 0.70
C VAL A 143 15.32 -9.47 1.95
N ARG A 144 15.71 -10.75 1.99
CA ARG A 144 16.57 -11.26 3.06
C ARG A 144 18.01 -10.81 2.87
N LYS A 145 18.80 -10.87 3.95
CA LYS A 145 20.21 -10.43 3.96
C LYS A 145 21.07 -11.09 2.88
N GLU A 146 20.92 -12.40 2.69
CA GLU A 146 21.73 -13.18 1.73
C GLU A 146 21.07 -13.32 0.35
N GLU A 147 19.87 -12.78 0.17
CA GLU A 147 19.12 -12.89 -1.08
C GLU A 147 19.67 -11.91 -2.13
N LYS A 148 20.03 -12.40 -3.31
CA LYS A 148 20.41 -11.51 -4.41
C LYS A 148 19.15 -10.89 -5.03
N SER A 149 19.14 -9.57 -5.13
CA SER A 149 18.05 -8.82 -5.76
C SER A 149 18.62 -7.69 -6.62
N PRO A 150 18.11 -7.48 -7.86
CA PRO A 150 18.56 -6.38 -8.72
C PRO A 150 18.25 -5.01 -8.12
N PHE A 151 17.21 -4.92 -7.29
CA PHE A 151 16.82 -3.70 -6.61
C PHE A 151 16.74 -3.92 -5.11
N ARG A 152 17.08 -2.90 -4.32
CA ARG A 152 16.93 -2.93 -2.86
C ARG A 152 16.49 -1.56 -2.36
N GLU A 153 15.71 -1.57 -1.29
CA GLU A 153 15.48 -0.37 -0.50
C GLU A 153 16.65 -0.15 0.45
N GLY A 154 16.99 1.10 0.71
CA GLY A 154 18.01 1.46 1.67
C GLY A 154 17.76 2.79 2.36
N VAL A 155 18.52 3.05 3.42
CA VAL A 155 18.49 4.31 4.16
C VAL A 155 19.89 4.89 4.23
N ILE A 156 20.01 6.19 3.98
CA ILE A 156 21.27 6.91 4.07
C ILE A 156 21.74 6.95 5.54
N ILE A 157 22.91 6.39 5.82
CA ILE A 157 23.49 6.35 7.17
C ILE A 157 24.33 7.61 7.40
N ASN A 158 25.25 7.90 6.49
CA ASN A 158 26.17 9.02 6.63
C ASN A 158 26.68 9.52 5.28
N LYS A 159 27.10 10.78 5.24
CA LYS A 159 27.87 11.35 4.13
C LYS A 159 29.33 11.01 4.33
N LYS A 160 30.05 10.63 3.26
CA LYS A 160 31.50 10.44 3.35
C LYS A 160 32.17 11.82 3.30
N SER A 161 33.03 12.13 4.27
CA SER A 161 33.70 13.43 4.35
C SER A 161 34.52 13.71 3.09
N GLY A 162 34.30 14.87 2.46
CA GLY A 162 35.10 15.36 1.34
C GLY A 162 34.69 14.89 -0.06
N GLY A 163 33.55 14.22 -0.24
CA GLY A 163 33.10 13.78 -1.57
C GLY A 163 31.58 13.82 -1.77
N GLU A 164 31.16 13.64 -3.03
CA GLU A 164 29.76 13.56 -3.46
C GLU A 164 29.11 12.20 -3.17
N THR A 165 29.64 11.40 -2.24
CA THR A 165 29.20 10.02 -1.98
C THR A 165 28.50 9.86 -0.63
N SER A 166 27.53 8.94 -0.56
CA SER A 166 26.85 8.57 0.70
C SER A 166 26.92 7.08 0.98
N LEU A 167 26.91 6.71 2.26
CA LEU A 167 26.80 5.34 2.73
C LEU A 167 25.34 4.99 3.02
N VAL A 168 24.93 3.79 2.63
CA VAL A 168 23.55 3.33 2.67
C VAL A 168 23.45 1.97 3.38
N ASN A 169 22.50 1.84 4.31
CA ASN A 169 22.07 0.54 4.82
C ASN A 169 21.05 -0.06 3.86
N ALA A 170 21.41 -1.13 3.15
CA ALA A 170 20.52 -1.86 2.24
C ALA A 170 20.19 -3.28 2.74
N GLY A 171 20.37 -3.54 4.04
CA GLY A 171 20.11 -4.85 4.65
C GLY A 171 21.11 -5.94 4.28
N LEU A 172 22.31 -5.57 3.83
CA LEU A 172 23.40 -6.47 3.44
C LEU A 172 24.48 -6.52 4.52
N SER A 173 25.38 -7.51 4.46
CA SER A 173 26.55 -7.59 5.36
C SER A 173 27.53 -6.42 5.17
N LYS A 174 27.67 -5.92 3.94
CA LYS A 174 28.52 -4.78 3.61
C LYS A 174 27.62 -3.56 3.35
N HIS A 175 28.10 -2.38 3.75
CA HIS A 175 27.41 -1.14 3.42
C HIS A 175 27.44 -0.90 1.90
N VAL A 176 26.40 -0.24 1.42
CA VAL A 176 26.33 0.20 0.02
C VAL A 176 26.84 1.64 -0.06
N ILE A 177 27.57 1.96 -1.11
CA ILE A 177 28.01 3.31 -1.43
C ILE A 177 27.33 3.79 -2.71
N ILE A 178 26.88 5.04 -2.69
CA ILE A 178 26.26 5.73 -3.83
C ILE A 178 27.05 6.98 -4.19
N ASP A 179 27.01 7.36 -5.47
CA ASP A 179 27.65 8.53 -6.08
C ASP A 179 26.85 9.84 -5.91
N LYS A 180 26.00 9.92 -4.87
CA LYS A 180 25.21 11.12 -4.54
C LYS A 180 25.35 11.49 -3.07
N SER A 181 25.41 12.80 -2.78
CA SER A 181 25.41 13.34 -1.41
C SER A 181 23.99 13.60 -0.93
N ILE A 182 23.40 12.63 -0.24
CA ILE A 182 22.02 12.67 0.25
C ILE A 182 22.02 12.84 1.78
N LYS A 183 21.00 13.49 2.33
CA LYS A 183 20.87 13.67 3.79
C LYS A 183 20.69 12.31 4.49
N PRO A 184 21.38 12.06 5.63
CA PRO A 184 21.11 10.90 6.47
C PRO A 184 19.63 10.76 6.85
N GLY A 185 19.15 9.52 6.98
CA GLY A 185 17.76 9.17 7.29
C GLY A 185 16.81 9.15 6.09
N VAL A 186 17.26 9.54 4.89
CA VAL A 186 16.45 9.46 3.68
C VAL A 186 16.39 8.01 3.17
N ARG A 187 15.17 7.51 2.93
CA ARG A 187 14.93 6.22 2.27
C ARG A 187 15.13 6.36 0.75
N VAL A 188 15.82 5.41 0.14
CA VAL A 188 16.17 5.41 -1.28
C VAL A 188 15.98 4.02 -1.89
N THR A 189 15.61 3.98 -3.17
CA THR A 189 15.62 2.76 -3.98
C THR A 189 16.93 2.67 -4.75
N LEU A 190 17.57 1.51 -4.68
CA LEU A 190 18.90 1.26 -5.23
C LEU A 190 18.82 0.26 -6.39
N ASP A 191 19.47 0.59 -7.50
CA ASP A 191 19.87 -0.37 -8.52
C ASP A 191 21.19 -1.00 -8.08
N MET A 192 21.12 -2.28 -7.75
CA MET A 192 22.25 -3.07 -7.26
C MET A 192 23.05 -3.71 -8.40
N GLY A 193 22.58 -3.61 -9.66
CA GLY A 193 23.18 -4.27 -10.81
C GLY A 193 23.45 -5.76 -10.57
N ASN A 194 24.61 -6.24 -11.03
CA ASN A 194 25.09 -7.61 -10.80
C ASN A 194 26.12 -7.65 -9.67
N TYR A 195 25.79 -7.08 -8.50
CA TYR A 195 26.72 -7.12 -7.37
C TYR A 195 27.06 -8.54 -6.94
N GLU A 196 28.34 -8.77 -6.65
CA GLU A 196 28.82 -9.99 -6.02
C GLU A 196 29.12 -9.75 -4.55
N THR A 197 28.55 -10.58 -3.68
CA THR A 197 28.92 -10.68 -2.26
C THR A 197 30.21 -11.48 -2.06
N SER A 198 31.17 -11.34 -2.97
CA SER A 198 32.48 -11.99 -2.89
C SER A 198 33.19 -11.61 -1.58
N LYS A 199 33.91 -12.59 -1.01
CA LYS A 199 34.77 -12.41 0.17
C LYS A 199 36.01 -11.54 -0.09
N ASN A 200 36.26 -11.11 -1.33
CA ASN A 200 37.39 -10.26 -1.66
C ASN A 200 37.21 -8.79 -1.22
N ASP A 201 38.36 -8.14 -1.04
CA ASP A 201 38.73 -6.92 -0.27
C ASP A 201 37.91 -5.62 -0.41
N ASN A 202 36.85 -5.56 -1.22
CA ASN A 202 36.06 -4.32 -1.28
C ASN A 202 35.21 -4.15 -0.01
N GLN A 203 35.49 -3.07 0.72
CA GLN A 203 34.79 -2.69 1.95
C GLN A 203 33.30 -2.38 1.69
N TYR A 204 32.94 -1.94 0.48
CA TYR A 204 31.60 -1.48 0.10
C TYR A 204 31.08 -2.16 -1.17
N ILE A 205 29.75 -2.15 -1.32
CA ILE A 205 29.05 -2.52 -2.56
C ILE A 205 28.62 -1.23 -3.25
N GLU A 206 28.88 -1.07 -4.54
CA GLU A 206 28.46 0.10 -5.31
C GLU A 206 27.04 -0.08 -5.84
N ALA A 207 26.23 0.98 -5.79
CA ALA A 207 24.88 1.00 -6.33
C ALA A 207 24.51 2.40 -6.82
N LYS A 208 23.43 2.51 -7.60
CA LYS A 208 22.88 3.78 -8.06
C LYS A 208 21.51 4.05 -7.46
N VAL A 209 21.26 5.29 -7.06
CA VAL A 209 19.91 5.71 -6.64
C VAL A 209 19.04 5.91 -7.87
N ILE A 210 17.93 5.18 -7.91
CA ILE A 210 16.93 5.18 -8.98
C ILE A 210 15.57 5.62 -8.45
N SER A 211 14.63 5.89 -9.36
CA SER A 211 13.24 6.15 -8.97
C SER A 211 12.59 4.88 -8.40
N PRO A 212 11.75 4.97 -7.34
CA PRO A 212 10.99 3.83 -6.82
C PRO A 212 10.00 3.25 -7.84
N LYS A 213 9.74 3.94 -8.96
CA LYS A 213 8.91 3.43 -10.07
C LYS A 213 9.63 2.40 -10.95
N VAL A 214 10.97 2.39 -10.95
CA VAL A 214 11.77 1.54 -11.84
C VAL A 214 11.57 0.04 -11.56
N PRO A 215 11.59 -0.46 -10.30
CA PRO A 215 11.33 -1.89 -10.04
C PRO A 215 10.00 -2.38 -10.63
N LYS A 216 8.95 -1.54 -10.58
CA LYS A 216 7.65 -1.84 -11.18
C LYS A 216 7.69 -1.92 -12.69
N GLN A 217 8.43 -1.03 -13.35
CA GLN A 217 8.70 -1.13 -14.79
C GLN A 217 9.44 -2.43 -15.15
N HIS A 218 10.15 -3.05 -14.20
CA HIS A 218 10.76 -4.38 -14.34
C HIS A 218 9.84 -5.53 -13.88
N GLY A 219 8.55 -5.27 -13.64
CA GLY A 219 7.55 -6.27 -13.29
C GLY A 219 7.60 -6.72 -11.82
N LEU A 220 8.23 -5.94 -10.93
CA LEU A 220 8.26 -6.20 -9.49
C LEU A 220 7.30 -5.25 -8.77
N TYR A 221 6.41 -5.81 -7.96
CA TYR A 221 5.67 -5.00 -7.00
C TYR A 221 6.64 -4.44 -5.95
N TRP A 222 6.51 -3.15 -5.63
CA TRP A 222 7.49 -2.42 -4.83
C TRP A 222 6.86 -1.72 -3.61
N GLY A 223 5.79 -2.31 -3.08
CA GLY A 223 5.03 -1.75 -1.97
C GLY A 223 4.05 -0.67 -2.43
N TYR A 224 3.49 0.02 -1.44
CA TYR A 224 2.53 1.09 -1.62
C TYR A 224 3.02 2.39 -0.96
N ASN A 225 2.59 3.52 -1.49
CA ASN A 225 2.67 4.80 -0.81
C ASN A 225 1.41 5.03 0.04
N ILE A 226 1.51 5.87 1.06
CA ILE A 226 0.39 6.22 1.92
C ILE A 226 0.20 7.73 1.89
N ARG A 227 -1.03 8.17 1.70
CA ARG A 227 -1.44 9.57 1.75
C ARG A 227 -2.61 9.71 2.70
N ILE A 228 -2.59 10.72 3.55
CA ILE A 228 -3.75 11.10 4.36
C ILE A 228 -4.47 12.23 3.63
N ALA A 229 -5.79 12.15 3.54
CA ALA A 229 -6.64 13.17 2.95
C ALA A 229 -7.62 13.68 4.01
N ASP A 230 -7.82 14.99 4.09
CA ASP A 230 -8.67 15.60 5.13
C ASP A 230 -10.17 15.37 4.90
N SER A 231 -10.55 14.96 3.68
CA SER A 231 -11.92 14.62 3.31
C SER A 231 -11.94 13.74 2.04
N ILE A 232 -13.12 13.30 1.61
CA ILE A 232 -13.26 12.48 0.40
C ILE A 232 -12.96 13.31 -0.87
N SER A 233 -13.29 14.59 -0.93
CA SER A 233 -12.94 15.48 -2.04
C SER A 233 -11.42 15.65 -2.19
N LYS A 234 -10.67 15.67 -1.07
CA LYS A 234 -9.19 15.68 -1.06
C LYS A 234 -8.57 14.36 -1.53
N VAL A 235 -9.33 13.26 -1.55
CA VAL A 235 -8.87 12.04 -2.24
C VAL A 235 -8.60 12.35 -3.69
N PHE A 236 -9.52 13.02 -4.38
CA PHE A 236 -9.42 13.34 -5.80
C PHE A 236 -8.53 14.54 -6.09
N THR A 237 -8.74 15.65 -5.37
CA THR A 237 -8.09 16.94 -5.68
C THR A 237 -6.62 17.01 -5.30
N GLU A 238 -6.16 16.20 -4.34
CA GLU A 238 -4.76 16.10 -3.91
C GLU A 238 -4.10 14.80 -4.40
N CYS A 239 -4.53 14.32 -5.56
CA CYS A 239 -3.96 13.14 -6.18
C CYS A 239 -2.45 13.29 -6.44
N SER A 240 -1.68 12.24 -6.13
CA SER A 240 -0.23 12.19 -6.32
C SER A 240 0.18 12.09 -7.80
N TYR A 241 -0.77 11.83 -8.70
CA TYR A 241 -0.53 11.68 -10.14
C TYR A 241 -0.87 12.99 -10.87
N PRO A 242 0.03 13.51 -11.73
CA PRO A 242 -0.20 14.78 -12.43
C PRO A 242 -1.50 14.85 -13.24
N ASP A 243 -1.89 13.72 -13.85
CA ASP A 243 -3.11 13.61 -14.67
C ASP A 243 -4.34 13.18 -13.85
N GLY A 244 -4.22 13.08 -12.52
CA GLY A 244 -5.26 12.58 -11.63
C GLY A 244 -5.48 11.07 -11.72
N TYR A 245 -6.58 10.62 -11.14
CA TYR A 245 -7.11 9.27 -11.37
C TYR A 245 -7.99 9.33 -12.62
N ASP A 246 -7.64 8.59 -13.67
CA ASP A 246 -8.37 8.61 -14.94
C ASP A 246 -9.55 7.63 -14.97
N VAL A 247 -9.63 6.72 -14.00
CA VAL A 247 -10.82 5.92 -13.69
C VAL A 247 -10.99 5.82 -12.17
N ALA A 248 -12.20 6.08 -11.68
CA ALA A 248 -12.58 5.93 -10.29
C ALA A 248 -13.76 4.95 -10.14
N ILE A 249 -13.62 4.01 -9.19
CA ILE A 249 -14.64 3.02 -8.83
C ILE A 249 -15.05 3.27 -7.39
N GLY A 250 -16.34 3.48 -7.15
CA GLY A 250 -16.91 3.49 -5.81
C GLY A 250 -17.59 2.16 -5.50
N THR A 251 -17.40 1.64 -4.29
CA THR A 251 -18.01 0.37 -3.85
C THR A 251 -19.20 0.59 -2.93
N SER A 252 -20.33 -0.01 -3.24
CA SER A 252 -21.54 0.02 -2.40
C SER A 252 -22.43 -1.18 -2.69
N GLU A 253 -23.17 -1.65 -1.68
CA GLU A 253 -24.20 -2.69 -1.87
C GLU A 253 -25.32 -2.23 -2.83
N ARG A 254 -25.50 -0.90 -2.97
CA ARG A 254 -26.45 -0.25 -3.89
C ARG A 254 -25.90 -0.09 -5.30
N GLY A 255 -24.65 -0.46 -5.54
CA GLY A 255 -24.01 -0.38 -6.86
C GLY A 255 -24.54 -1.43 -7.83
N LYS A 256 -24.15 -1.28 -9.10
CA LYS A 256 -24.41 -2.28 -10.14
C LYS A 256 -23.62 -3.56 -9.85
N VAL A 257 -24.19 -4.71 -10.15
CA VAL A 257 -23.54 -6.00 -9.90
C VAL A 257 -22.25 -6.11 -10.71
N VAL A 258 -21.13 -6.38 -10.04
CA VAL A 258 -19.79 -6.36 -10.65
C VAL A 258 -19.71 -7.25 -11.90
N ASP A 259 -20.31 -8.43 -11.88
CA ASP A 259 -20.26 -9.40 -12.98
C ASP A 259 -20.90 -8.86 -14.27
N ASP A 260 -21.84 -7.91 -14.16
CA ASP A 260 -22.54 -7.34 -15.31
C ASP A 260 -21.78 -6.18 -15.96
N ILE A 261 -20.87 -5.53 -15.23
CA ILE A 261 -20.21 -4.28 -15.64
C ILE A 261 -18.68 -4.37 -15.66
N ILE A 262 -18.11 -5.52 -15.26
CA ILE A 262 -16.66 -5.69 -15.16
C ILE A 262 -15.95 -5.53 -16.52
N ASP A 263 -16.63 -5.88 -17.61
CA ASP A 263 -16.14 -5.72 -18.97
C ASP A 263 -16.21 -4.25 -19.45
N ASP A 264 -17.07 -3.43 -18.83
CA ASP A 264 -17.23 -2.00 -19.11
C ASP A 264 -16.13 -1.13 -18.50
N LEU A 265 -15.25 -1.71 -17.67
CA LEU A 265 -14.10 -0.98 -17.11
C LEU A 265 -13.28 -0.32 -18.24
N PRO A 266 -13.15 1.02 -18.26
CA PRO A 266 -12.36 1.71 -19.27
C PRO A 266 -10.87 1.33 -19.16
N GLU A 267 -10.13 1.51 -20.26
CA GLU A 267 -8.66 1.47 -20.15
C GLU A 267 -8.16 2.64 -19.30
N PHE A 268 -7.17 2.39 -18.45
CA PHE A 268 -6.71 3.38 -17.47
C PHE A 268 -5.19 3.34 -17.25
N ASN A 269 -4.67 4.46 -16.76
CA ASN A 269 -3.30 4.60 -16.25
C ASN A 269 -3.29 4.64 -14.72
N HIS A 270 -4.27 5.29 -14.09
CA HIS A 270 -4.34 5.53 -12.65
C HIS A 270 -5.75 5.23 -12.14
N LEU A 271 -5.98 3.98 -11.74
CA LEU A 271 -7.26 3.54 -11.17
C LEU A 271 -7.34 3.90 -9.69
N LEU A 272 -8.46 4.48 -9.27
CA LEU A 272 -8.84 4.64 -7.87
C LEU A 272 -10.02 3.72 -7.53
N ILE A 273 -9.95 3.02 -6.41
CA ILE A 273 -11.07 2.26 -5.85
C ILE A 273 -11.36 2.78 -4.45
N VAL A 274 -12.57 3.27 -4.22
CA VAL A 274 -12.98 3.92 -2.97
C VAL A 274 -13.93 3.02 -2.21
N PHE A 275 -13.63 2.85 -0.92
CA PHE A 275 -14.43 2.10 0.04
C PHE A 275 -14.97 3.03 1.12
N GLY A 276 -16.20 2.77 1.56
CA GLY A 276 -16.82 3.46 2.68
C GLY A 276 -16.46 2.85 4.05
N GLY A 277 -16.72 3.62 5.09
CA GLY A 277 -16.70 3.17 6.47
C GLY A 277 -18.02 2.51 6.87
N LEU A 278 -18.41 2.66 8.14
CA LEU A 278 -19.68 2.11 8.64
C LEU A 278 -20.90 2.78 7.99
N GLY A 279 -20.80 4.07 7.67
CA GLY A 279 -21.86 4.85 7.02
C GLY A 279 -21.86 4.76 5.49
N GLY A 280 -21.03 3.90 4.89
CA GLY A 280 -20.79 3.90 3.45
C GLY A 280 -19.93 5.08 3.00
N ILE A 281 -19.83 5.26 1.69
CA ILE A 281 -19.13 6.41 1.07
C ILE A 281 -20.00 7.67 1.21
N GLU A 282 -21.31 7.48 1.26
CA GLU A 282 -22.35 8.49 1.33
C GLU A 282 -22.18 9.38 2.57
N ALA A 283 -21.94 8.77 3.73
CA ALA A 283 -21.69 9.53 4.96
C ALA A 283 -20.46 10.44 4.87
N ALA A 284 -19.43 10.04 4.12
CA ALA A 284 -18.25 10.87 3.91
C ALA A 284 -18.51 12.05 2.96
N ILE A 285 -19.41 11.87 1.99
CA ILE A 285 -19.85 12.92 1.07
C ILE A 285 -20.71 13.94 1.80
N ASP A 286 -21.66 13.49 2.61
CA ASP A 286 -22.59 14.36 3.34
C ASP A 286 -21.90 15.34 4.31
N VAL A 287 -20.68 15.03 4.76
CA VAL A 287 -19.90 15.87 5.68
C VAL A 287 -18.79 16.68 4.99
N ASP A 288 -18.61 16.52 3.68
CA ASP A 288 -17.58 17.20 2.91
C ASP A 288 -18.14 18.49 2.29
N GLU A 289 -17.84 19.62 2.92
CA GLU A 289 -18.34 20.95 2.51
C GLU A 289 -17.83 21.40 1.12
N ASP A 290 -16.76 20.80 0.61
CA ASP A 290 -16.24 21.09 -0.73
C ASP A 290 -17.06 20.39 -1.84
N LEU A 291 -17.88 19.38 -1.48
CA LEU A 291 -18.77 18.69 -2.41
C LEU A 291 -20.15 19.35 -2.46
N LYS A 292 -20.72 19.43 -3.66
CA LYS A 292 -22.04 20.02 -3.91
C LYS A 292 -23.17 19.00 -4.02
N CYS A 293 -22.82 17.71 -4.05
CA CYS A 293 -23.76 16.60 -4.14
C CYS A 293 -24.01 16.01 -2.75
N SER A 294 -25.18 15.39 -2.56
CA SER A 294 -25.45 14.60 -1.36
C SER A 294 -24.89 13.19 -1.48
N GLY A 295 -24.85 12.44 -0.38
CA GLY A 295 -24.55 11.02 -0.38
C GLY A 295 -25.50 10.19 -1.23
N GLU A 296 -26.74 10.63 -1.46
CA GLU A 296 -27.67 9.95 -2.38
C GLU A 296 -27.21 9.99 -3.84
N GLU A 297 -26.39 10.97 -4.19
CA GLU A 297 -25.80 11.19 -5.52
C GLU A 297 -24.33 10.72 -5.58
N ALA A 298 -23.91 9.86 -4.64
CA ALA A 298 -22.53 9.41 -4.54
C ALA A 298 -22.01 8.75 -5.81
N ASP A 299 -22.87 8.07 -6.56
CA ASP A 299 -22.53 7.41 -7.82
C ASP A 299 -22.02 8.40 -8.88
N ALA A 300 -22.44 9.67 -8.83
CA ALA A 300 -21.99 10.71 -9.75
C ALA A 300 -20.51 11.10 -9.58
N LEU A 301 -19.86 10.73 -8.47
CA LEU A 301 -18.43 10.97 -8.24
C LEU A 301 -17.54 9.90 -8.88
N PHE A 302 -18.10 8.82 -9.43
CA PHE A 302 -17.35 7.65 -9.90
C PHE A 302 -17.72 7.29 -11.33
N ASP A 303 -16.74 6.80 -12.08
CA ASP A 303 -16.98 6.23 -13.41
C ASP A 303 -17.77 4.91 -13.30
N LEU A 304 -17.53 4.15 -12.22
CA LEU A 304 -18.28 2.94 -11.90
C LEU A 304 -18.70 2.91 -10.43
N TRP A 305 -19.96 2.58 -10.19
CA TRP A 305 -20.53 2.38 -8.86
C TRP A 305 -20.97 0.93 -8.70
N VAL A 306 -20.26 0.17 -7.86
CA VAL A 306 -20.24 -1.31 -7.98
C VAL A 306 -20.58 -2.03 -6.68
N ASN A 307 -21.41 -3.08 -6.80
CA ASN A 307 -21.61 -4.11 -5.79
C ASN A 307 -20.78 -5.35 -6.16
N THR A 308 -19.75 -5.63 -5.38
CA THR A 308 -18.81 -6.73 -5.62
C THR A 308 -19.18 -8.05 -4.97
N CYS A 309 -20.28 -8.10 -4.20
CA CYS A 309 -20.77 -9.29 -3.53
C CYS A 309 -22.31 -9.33 -3.57
N PRO A 310 -22.92 -9.53 -4.75
CA PRO A 310 -24.37 -9.63 -4.85
C PRO A 310 -24.90 -10.81 -4.02
N ASN A 311 -26.09 -10.65 -3.43
CA ASN A 311 -26.72 -11.66 -2.57
C ASN A 311 -25.87 -12.05 -1.35
N GLN A 312 -25.13 -11.11 -0.76
CA GLN A 312 -24.37 -11.34 0.47
C GLN A 312 -25.25 -11.95 1.58
N GLY A 313 -24.76 -13.01 2.22
CA GLY A 313 -25.48 -13.69 3.30
C GLY A 313 -25.40 -12.99 4.66
N SER A 314 -24.52 -11.98 4.78
CA SER A 314 -24.44 -11.09 5.95
C SER A 314 -25.15 -9.78 5.63
N ARG A 315 -25.75 -9.13 6.64
CA ARG A 315 -26.34 -7.79 6.46
C ARG A 315 -25.28 -6.76 6.09
N THR A 316 -24.06 -6.92 6.59
CA THR A 316 -22.94 -6.01 6.34
C THR A 316 -21.68 -6.79 6.00
N ILE A 317 -20.89 -6.25 5.09
CA ILE A 317 -19.52 -6.66 4.81
C ILE A 317 -18.62 -5.57 5.38
N ARG A 318 -17.68 -5.93 6.25
CA ARG A 318 -16.77 -4.96 6.86
C ARG A 318 -15.74 -4.48 5.83
N THR A 319 -15.22 -3.27 5.96
CA THR A 319 -14.33 -2.66 4.97
C THR A 319 -13.10 -3.53 4.65
N GLU A 320 -12.48 -4.15 5.65
CA GLU A 320 -11.34 -5.06 5.46
C GLU A 320 -11.69 -6.34 4.69
N GLU A 321 -12.93 -6.82 4.78
CA GLU A 321 -13.45 -7.94 4.01
C GLU A 321 -13.78 -7.48 2.59
N ALA A 322 -14.44 -6.33 2.46
CA ALA A 322 -14.85 -5.73 1.19
C ALA A 322 -13.65 -5.44 0.29
N VAL A 323 -12.53 -4.96 0.84
CA VAL A 323 -11.28 -4.76 0.08
C VAL A 323 -10.83 -6.08 -0.56
N LEU A 324 -10.77 -7.17 0.21
CA LEU A 324 -10.31 -8.46 -0.29
C LEU A 324 -11.25 -9.03 -1.36
N ILE A 325 -12.56 -8.93 -1.14
CA ILE A 325 -13.60 -9.40 -2.06
C ILE A 325 -13.55 -8.60 -3.37
N THR A 326 -13.59 -7.27 -3.27
CA THR A 326 -13.58 -6.35 -4.41
C THR A 326 -12.33 -6.51 -5.26
N MET A 327 -11.16 -6.55 -4.62
CA MET A 327 -9.91 -6.72 -5.36
C MET A 327 -9.82 -8.10 -6.02
N SER A 328 -10.41 -9.14 -5.41
CA SER A 328 -10.51 -10.46 -6.04
C SER A 328 -11.40 -10.45 -7.28
N ALA A 329 -12.56 -9.80 -7.20
CA ALA A 329 -13.52 -9.67 -8.29
C ALA A 329 -12.92 -8.86 -9.46
N LEU A 330 -12.35 -7.69 -9.18
CA LEU A 330 -11.83 -6.76 -10.20
C LEU A 330 -10.46 -7.16 -10.77
N ARG A 331 -9.72 -8.09 -10.14
CA ARG A 331 -8.34 -8.46 -10.52
C ARG A 331 -8.19 -8.73 -12.01
N VAL A 332 -9.11 -9.48 -12.62
CA VAL A 332 -9.00 -9.88 -14.03
C VAL A 332 -9.15 -8.66 -14.93
N ALA A 333 -10.20 -7.85 -14.72
CA ALA A 333 -10.44 -6.63 -15.49
C ALA A 333 -9.30 -5.62 -15.33
N ILE A 334 -8.83 -5.36 -14.11
CA ILE A 334 -7.69 -4.47 -13.83
C ILE A 334 -6.46 -4.89 -14.63
N ASN A 335 -6.18 -6.20 -14.71
CA ASN A 335 -5.03 -6.70 -15.46
C ASN A 335 -5.20 -6.62 -16.98
N ILE A 336 -6.44 -6.63 -17.49
CA ILE A 336 -6.74 -6.53 -18.92
C ILE A 336 -6.75 -5.07 -19.37
N LYS A 337 -7.45 -4.22 -18.63
CA LYS A 337 -7.74 -2.81 -18.98
C LYS A 337 -6.64 -1.83 -18.54
N GLY A 338 -5.83 -2.20 -17.55
CA GLY A 338 -4.69 -1.38 -17.14
C GLY A 338 -3.65 -1.29 -18.26
N ARG A 339 -3.33 -0.06 -18.68
CA ARG A 339 -2.39 0.20 -19.78
C ARG A 339 -0.99 -0.35 -19.50
N LYS A 340 -0.40 -0.95 -20.53
CA LYS A 340 0.95 -1.56 -20.51
C LYS A 340 1.80 -0.86 -21.57
N GLU A 341 3.10 -0.78 -21.35
CA GLU A 341 4.02 -0.34 -22.40
C GLU A 341 4.00 -1.39 -23.54
N ASN A 342 3.78 -0.93 -24.78
CA ASN A 342 3.79 -1.78 -25.98
C ASN A 342 5.14 -2.44 -26.23
#